data_AF-A0A6V7V4V3-F1
#
_entry.id   AF-A0A6V7V4V3-F1
#
_cell.length_a   1.000
_cell.length_b   1.000
_cell.length_c   1.000
_cell.angle_alpha   90.00
_cell.angle_beta   90.00
_cell.angle_gamma   90.00
#
_symmetry.space_group_name_H-M   'P 1'
#
loop_
_entity.id
_entity.type
_entity.pdbx_description
1 polymer ?
#
loop_
_entity_poly.entity_id
_entity_poly.type
_entity_poly.pdbx_seq_one_letter_code
_entity_poly.pdbx_strand_id
1 'polypeptide(L)'
;MLKQVTGSIQKVFFDKHDGKSEKCRNLYINHTKFKLNERTKRVERKLSNKSKVIIRGRIPNNFNQTISINFLHEAIKWNETLGNTVFQMNITRNISCIDSYANGMWINLSKNKTKCFNNQYLNEKEEIKLIFTFEKYSLFYLFETKENLVENNVDLYLPIYLINYIQVRI
;
A
#
# COMPACT_ATOMS: atom_id res chain seq x y z
N MET A 1 21.53 27.20 -6.00
CA MET A 1 20.56 28.05 -6.74
C MET A 1 19.66 27.15 -7.58
N LEU A 2 18.39 27.01 -7.20
CA LEU A 2 17.39 26.24 -7.96
C LEU A 2 16.78 27.16 -9.03
N LYS A 3 16.89 26.78 -10.31
CA LYS A 3 16.22 27.48 -11.41
C LYS A 3 14.73 27.16 -11.33
N GLN A 4 13.95 28.14 -10.88
CA GLN A 4 12.50 28.06 -10.86
C GLN A 4 11.98 28.35 -12.28
N VAL A 5 11.25 27.41 -12.87
CA VAL A 5 10.58 27.63 -14.16
C VAL A 5 9.17 28.14 -13.86
N THR A 6 8.90 29.39 -14.22
CA THR A 6 7.59 30.02 -14.10
C THR A 6 6.96 30.21 -15.46
N GLY A 7 5.67 29.88 -15.58
CA GLY A 7 4.88 30.02 -16.79
C GLY A 7 3.38 29.93 -16.48
N SER A 8 2.56 30.70 -17.21
CA SER A 8 1.10 30.67 -17.02
C SER A 8 0.52 29.36 -17.56
N ILE A 9 -0.24 28.64 -16.72
CA ILE A 9 -0.96 27.39 -17.09
C ILE A 9 -1.79 27.55 -18.37
N GLN A 10 -2.28 28.76 -18.64
CA GLN A 10 -3.11 29.09 -19.80
C GLN A 10 -2.34 29.05 -21.14
N LYS A 11 -1.00 28.93 -21.12
CA LYS A 11 -0.15 28.83 -22.32
C LYS A 11 0.36 27.41 -22.59
N VAL A 12 -0.04 26.43 -21.80
CA VAL A 12 0.25 25.01 -22.08
C VAL A 12 -0.80 24.51 -23.07
N PHE A 13 -0.43 24.44 -24.34
CA PHE A 13 -1.26 23.79 -25.35
C PHE A 13 -1.10 22.28 -25.18
N PHE A 14 -2.13 21.62 -24.64
CA PHE A 14 -2.27 20.18 -24.83
C PHE A 14 -2.58 19.95 -26.30
N ASP A 15 -1.83 19.06 -26.97
CA ASP A 15 -2.06 18.73 -28.38
C ASP A 15 -3.55 18.48 -28.61
N LYS A 16 -4.13 19.10 -29.66
CA LYS A 16 -5.55 19.00 -30.06
C LYS A 16 -6.00 17.58 -30.44
N HIS A 17 -5.19 16.56 -30.17
CA HIS A 17 -5.50 15.17 -30.42
C HIS A 17 -5.96 14.52 -29.12
N ASP A 18 -7.26 14.62 -28.85
CA ASP A 18 -8.01 13.88 -27.82
C ASP A 18 -7.61 12.39 -27.78
N GLY A 19 -6.56 12.04 -27.04
CA GLY A 19 -6.14 10.67 -26.77
C GLY A 19 -5.88 9.77 -28.00
N LYS A 20 -5.73 10.33 -29.21
CA LYS A 20 -5.64 9.56 -30.46
C LYS A 20 -4.25 9.53 -31.11
N SER A 21 -3.20 10.01 -30.44
CA SER A 21 -1.85 9.73 -30.91
C SER A 21 -1.53 8.26 -30.66
N GLU A 22 -1.12 7.54 -31.71
CA GLU A 22 -0.61 6.16 -31.61
C GLU A 22 0.53 6.03 -30.60
N LYS A 23 1.30 7.12 -30.42
CA LYS A 23 2.35 7.25 -29.40
C LYS A 23 1.83 7.10 -27.97
N CYS A 24 0.61 7.56 -27.67
CA CYS A 24 0.00 7.39 -26.34
C CYS A 24 -0.59 5.98 -26.14
N ARG A 25 -1.16 5.37 -27.19
CA ARG A 25 -1.66 3.97 -27.12
C ARG A 25 -0.54 2.97 -26.80
N ASN A 26 0.65 3.19 -27.33
CA ASN A 26 1.81 2.33 -27.06
C ASN A 26 2.36 2.44 -25.62
N LEU A 27 2.08 3.53 -24.89
CA LEU A 27 2.44 3.64 -23.47
C LEU A 27 1.54 2.76 -22.59
N TYR A 28 0.24 2.67 -22.91
CA TYR A 28 -0.71 1.84 -22.15
C TYR A 28 -0.37 0.34 -22.22
N ILE A 29 0.15 -0.13 -23.35
CA ILE A 29 0.53 -1.54 -23.57
C ILE A 29 1.84 -1.90 -22.83
N ASN A 30 2.68 -0.94 -22.46
CA ASN A 30 3.95 -1.21 -21.78
C ASN A 30 3.87 -1.26 -20.24
N HIS A 31 2.80 -0.76 -19.62
CA HIS A 31 2.66 -0.84 -18.17
C HIS A 31 2.52 -2.27 -17.63
N THR A 32 2.14 -3.25 -18.46
CA THR A 32 2.13 -4.69 -18.10
C THR A 32 3.50 -5.36 -18.19
N LYS A 33 4.54 -4.71 -18.74
CA LYS A 33 5.87 -5.30 -18.93
C LYS A 33 6.90 -5.03 -17.84
N PHE A 34 6.58 -4.20 -16.83
CA PHE A 34 7.51 -3.99 -15.72
C PHE A 34 7.62 -5.26 -14.88
N LYS A 35 8.81 -5.86 -14.88
CA LYS A 35 9.14 -7.00 -14.02
C LYS A 35 9.04 -6.53 -12.56
N LEU A 36 8.02 -7.02 -11.86
CA LEU A 36 7.85 -6.78 -10.44
C LEU A 36 8.91 -7.57 -9.66
N ASN A 37 9.37 -7.02 -8.54
CA ASN A 37 10.15 -7.83 -7.60
C ASN A 37 9.25 -8.87 -6.93
N GLU A 38 9.86 -9.91 -6.36
CA GLU A 38 9.13 -11.04 -5.76
C GLU A 38 8.23 -10.62 -4.59
N ARG A 39 8.53 -9.46 -3.98
CA ARG A 39 7.79 -8.92 -2.84
C ARG A 39 6.67 -7.95 -3.23
N THR A 40 6.42 -7.75 -4.52
CA THR A 40 5.37 -6.86 -5.04
C THR A 40 4.45 -7.64 -5.96
N LYS A 41 3.15 -7.56 -5.70
CA LYS A 41 2.10 -8.16 -6.52
C LYS A 41 1.21 -7.08 -7.10
N ARG A 42 0.91 -7.19 -8.38
CA ARG A 42 -0.14 -6.40 -9.03
C ARG A 42 -1.50 -6.98 -8.64
N VAL A 43 -2.43 -6.11 -8.35
CA VAL A 43 -3.83 -6.46 -8.15
C VAL A 43 -4.47 -6.57 -9.54
N GLU A 44 -4.61 -7.80 -10.04
CA GLU A 44 -5.14 -8.06 -11.40
C GLU A 44 -6.65 -7.79 -11.52
N ARG A 45 -7.38 -7.95 -10.41
CA ARG A 45 -8.81 -7.65 -10.32
C ARG A 45 -9.04 -6.56 -9.30
N LYS A 46 -9.70 -5.48 -9.71
CA LYS A 46 -10.07 -4.35 -8.85
C LYS A 46 -10.72 -4.87 -7.57
N LEU A 47 -10.17 -4.50 -6.42
CA LEU A 47 -10.74 -4.90 -5.13
C LEU A 47 -12.12 -4.24 -4.97
N SER A 48 -13.13 -5.07 -4.77
CA SER A 48 -14.50 -4.67 -4.44
C SER A 48 -14.77 -4.82 -2.95
N ASN A 49 -15.92 -4.32 -2.50
CA ASN A 49 -16.44 -4.66 -1.17
C ASN A 49 -16.46 -6.18 -0.99
N LYS A 50 -16.11 -6.66 0.21
CA LYS A 50 -15.94 -8.07 0.60
C LYS A 50 -14.79 -8.80 -0.09
N SER A 51 -13.93 -8.10 -0.84
CA SER A 51 -12.66 -8.70 -1.29
C SER A 51 -11.85 -9.14 -0.09
N LYS A 52 -11.07 -10.21 -0.28
CA LYS A 52 -10.22 -10.79 0.75
C LYS A 52 -8.80 -10.92 0.20
N VAL A 53 -7.83 -10.39 0.93
CA VAL A 53 -6.40 -10.59 0.67
C VAL A 53 -5.83 -11.40 1.82
N ILE A 54 -5.12 -12.48 1.51
CA ILE A 54 -4.44 -13.31 2.51
C ILE A 54 -2.95 -13.25 2.21
N ILE A 55 -2.16 -12.83 3.19
CA ILE A 55 -0.70 -12.84 3.15
C ILE A 55 -0.23 -13.86 4.18
N ARG A 56 0.57 -14.82 3.74
CA ARG A 56 1.22 -15.80 4.60
C ARG A 56 2.72 -15.64 4.49
N GLY A 57 3.41 -15.80 5.61
CA GLY A 57 4.85 -15.66 5.66
C GLY A 57 5.43 -16.29 6.90
N ARG A 58 6.74 -16.14 7.03
CA ARG A 58 7.49 -16.59 8.19
C ARG A 58 8.37 -15.44 8.67
N ILE A 59 8.40 -15.20 9.97
CA ILE A 59 9.29 -14.20 10.57
C ILE A 59 10.75 -14.58 10.26
N PRO A 60 11.57 -13.67 9.72
CA PRO A 60 12.94 -13.96 9.36
C PRO A 60 13.80 -14.27 10.60
N ASN A 61 14.94 -14.93 10.39
CA ASN A 61 15.97 -15.05 11.43
C ASN A 61 16.54 -13.67 11.75
N ASN A 62 16.97 -13.45 12.99
CA ASN A 62 17.48 -12.16 13.48
C ASN A 62 16.46 -11.04 13.24
N PHE A 63 15.23 -11.22 13.73
CA PHE A 63 14.14 -10.28 13.52
C PHE A 63 14.33 -8.98 14.31
N ASN A 64 15.14 -8.08 13.77
CA ASN A 64 15.41 -6.73 14.27
C ASN A 64 14.93 -5.62 13.32
N GLN A 65 14.25 -6.00 12.24
CA GLN A 65 13.74 -5.11 11.20
C GLN A 65 12.21 -5.02 11.26
N THR A 66 11.67 -4.02 10.56
CA THR A 66 10.22 -3.83 10.43
C THR A 66 9.73 -4.51 9.15
N ILE A 67 8.75 -5.40 9.27
CA ILE A 67 8.02 -5.91 8.11
C ILE A 67 6.95 -4.89 7.74
N SER A 68 7.02 -4.28 6.57
CA SER A 68 6.01 -3.34 6.08
C SER A 68 5.15 -3.98 4.99
N ILE A 69 3.84 -3.96 5.16
CA ILE A 69 2.85 -4.39 4.18
C ILE A 69 2.13 -3.15 3.67
N ASN A 70 2.19 -2.92 2.36
CA ASN A 70 1.74 -1.69 1.74
C ASN A 70 0.73 -2.01 0.64
N PHE A 71 -0.41 -1.34 0.67
CA PHE A 71 -1.40 -1.32 -0.41
C PHE A 71 -1.27 0.01 -1.13
N LEU A 72 -0.76 -0.05 -2.36
CA LEU A 72 -0.28 1.10 -3.11
C LEU A 72 -1.21 1.45 -4.26
N HIS A 73 -1.34 2.74 -4.52
CA HIS A 73 -2.03 3.33 -5.67
C HIS A 73 -1.01 4.10 -6.52
N GLU A 74 -1.06 3.92 -7.84
CA GLU A 74 -0.21 4.58 -8.86
C GLU A 74 1.30 4.28 -8.79
N ALA A 75 1.83 3.78 -7.68
CA ALA A 75 3.23 3.42 -7.51
C ALA A 75 3.43 1.91 -7.30
N ILE A 76 4.36 1.34 -8.07
CA ILE A 76 4.71 -0.09 -8.00
C ILE A 76 5.44 -0.44 -6.69
N LYS A 77 6.19 0.52 -6.14
CA LYS A 77 6.89 0.40 -4.86
C LYS A 77 6.60 1.63 -4.02
N TRP A 78 6.65 1.47 -2.70
CA TRP A 78 6.49 2.59 -1.79
C TRP A 78 7.52 3.68 -2.10
N ASN A 79 7.03 4.91 -2.25
CA ASN A 79 7.82 6.08 -2.59
C ASN A 79 7.07 7.33 -2.08
N GLU A 80 7.78 8.24 -1.41
CA GLU A 80 7.17 9.44 -0.82
C GLU A 80 6.74 10.47 -1.86
N THR A 81 7.32 10.45 -3.05
CA THR A 81 7.06 11.43 -4.12
C THR A 81 6.14 10.91 -5.21
N LEU A 82 5.90 9.59 -5.27
CA LEU A 82 5.18 8.93 -6.35
C LEU A 82 4.07 8.05 -5.79
N GLY A 83 2.85 8.31 -6.25
CA GLY A 83 1.65 7.56 -5.87
C GLY A 83 1.23 7.77 -4.43
N ASN A 84 0.33 6.90 -3.97
CA ASN A 84 -0.24 6.96 -2.63
C ASN A 84 -0.17 5.58 -1.96
N THR A 85 -0.15 5.57 -0.64
CA THR A 85 -0.30 4.37 0.19
C THR A 85 -1.68 4.38 0.81
N VAL A 86 -2.58 3.56 0.28
CA VAL A 86 -3.97 3.44 0.77
C VAL A 86 -3.99 2.89 2.19
N PHE A 87 -3.15 1.89 2.45
CA PHE A 87 -2.97 1.29 3.77
C PHE A 87 -1.54 0.78 3.92
N GLN A 88 -0.94 1.02 5.08
CA GLN A 88 0.33 0.46 5.48
C GLN A 88 0.20 -0.18 6.86
N MET A 89 0.77 -1.37 7.01
CA MET A 89 0.99 -2.01 8.31
C MET A 89 2.48 -2.28 8.49
N ASN A 90 3.04 -1.76 9.57
CA ASN A 90 4.43 -1.93 9.98
C ASN A 90 4.46 -2.86 11.20
N ILE A 91 5.04 -4.04 11.04
CA ILE A 91 5.10 -5.09 12.06
C ILE A 91 6.53 -5.17 12.57
N THR A 92 6.67 -4.98 13.87
CA THR A 92 7.88 -5.21 14.65
C THR A 92 7.63 -6.35 15.63
N ARG A 93 8.63 -6.65 16.46
CA ARG A 93 8.62 -7.80 17.37
C ARG A 93 7.45 -7.86 18.34
N ASN A 94 6.98 -6.71 18.82
CA ASN A 94 5.93 -6.61 19.82
C ASN A 94 4.87 -5.55 19.47
N ILE A 95 5.00 -4.88 18.32
CA ILE A 95 4.13 -3.77 17.94
C ILE A 95 3.80 -3.85 16.45
N SER A 96 2.53 -3.64 16.12
CA SER A 96 2.05 -3.41 14.75
C SER A 96 1.46 -2.00 14.64
N CYS A 97 2.04 -1.15 13.80
CA CYS A 97 1.54 0.20 13.53
C CYS A 97 0.86 0.28 12.18
N ILE A 98 -0.18 1.10 12.07
CA ILE A 98 -0.93 1.32 10.83
C ILE A 98 -0.89 2.79 10.40
N ASP A 99 -0.84 3.05 9.10
CA ASP A 99 -0.83 4.39 8.52
C ASP A 99 -1.38 4.40 7.09
N SER A 100 -1.56 5.59 6.54
CA SER A 100 -1.67 5.83 5.10
C SER A 100 -0.80 7.02 4.70
N TYR A 101 -0.50 7.13 3.41
CA TYR A 101 0.26 8.24 2.86
C TYR A 101 -0.43 8.74 1.60
N ALA A 102 -0.85 10.00 1.59
CA ALA A 102 -1.43 10.61 0.40
C ALA A 102 -1.11 12.09 0.33
N ASN A 103 -1.02 12.62 -0.89
CA ASN A 103 -0.75 14.04 -1.15
C ASN A 103 0.51 14.57 -0.44
N GLY A 104 1.57 13.75 -0.38
CA GLY A 104 2.85 14.13 0.22
C GLY A 104 2.88 14.10 1.76
N MET A 105 1.83 13.59 2.42
CA MET A 105 1.71 13.61 3.88
C MET A 105 1.27 12.26 4.44
N TRP A 106 1.75 11.96 5.65
CA TRP A 106 1.24 10.84 6.45
C TRP A 106 -0.13 11.18 7.01
N ILE A 107 -1.08 10.29 6.78
CA ILE A 107 -2.45 10.41 7.25
C ILE A 107 -2.68 9.33 8.30
N ASN A 108 -2.98 9.79 9.51
CA ASN A 108 -3.28 8.91 10.62
C ASN A 108 -4.68 8.33 10.42
N LEU A 109 -4.74 7.04 10.08
CA LEU A 109 -5.99 6.32 9.82
C LEU A 109 -6.81 6.07 11.10
N SER A 110 -6.23 6.25 12.29
CA SER A 110 -6.93 6.03 13.56
C SER A 110 -7.61 7.32 14.06
N LYS A 111 -8.94 7.30 14.18
CA LYS A 111 -9.70 8.35 14.91
C LYS A 111 -9.48 8.30 16.43
N ASN A 112 -8.94 7.19 16.95
CA ASN A 112 -8.93 6.84 18.38
C ASN A 112 -7.54 6.78 19.04
N LYS A 113 -6.59 7.62 18.59
CA LYS A 113 -5.26 7.86 19.20
C LYS A 113 -4.23 6.71 19.18
N THR A 114 -4.60 5.44 19.19
CA THR A 114 -3.59 4.35 19.16
C THR A 114 -3.28 3.91 17.73
N LYS A 115 -2.23 4.53 17.17
CA LYS A 115 -1.62 4.23 15.85
C LYS A 115 -0.99 2.82 15.78
N CYS A 116 -0.66 2.28 16.94
CA CYS A 116 0.11 1.07 17.10
C CYS A 116 -0.58 0.17 18.13
N PHE A 117 -0.62 -1.12 17.81
CA PHE A 117 -1.18 -2.16 18.65
C PHE A 117 -0.05 -3.04 19.14
N ASN A 118 -0.04 -3.32 20.44
CA ASN A 118 0.85 -4.34 20.96
C ASN A 118 0.38 -5.69 20.45
N ASN A 119 1.28 -6.41 19.79
CA ASN A 119 1.12 -7.85 19.57
C ASN A 119 1.95 -8.56 20.67
N GLN A 120 1.63 -9.81 21.04
CA GLN A 120 2.58 -10.56 21.85
C GLN A 120 3.84 -10.81 21.00
N TYR A 121 4.94 -11.06 21.68
CA TYR A 121 6.26 -11.18 21.08
C TYR A 121 6.31 -12.18 19.92
N LEU A 122 6.62 -11.70 18.72
CA LEU A 122 6.76 -12.53 17.53
C LEU A 122 8.09 -13.28 17.57
N ASN A 123 8.00 -14.61 17.47
CA ASN A 123 9.15 -15.48 17.51
C ASN A 123 9.80 -15.59 16.12
N GLU A 124 11.12 -15.73 16.08
CA GLU A 124 11.81 -15.97 14.81
C GLU A 124 11.36 -17.31 14.21
N LYS A 125 11.28 -17.36 12.88
CA LYS A 125 10.75 -18.51 12.14
C LYS A 125 9.28 -18.84 12.41
N GLU A 126 8.58 -18.03 13.20
CA GLU A 126 7.15 -18.21 13.42
C GLU A 126 6.37 -17.94 12.14
N GLU A 127 5.34 -18.76 11.90
CA GLU A 127 4.44 -18.55 10.77
C GLU A 127 3.43 -17.46 11.11
N ILE A 128 3.24 -16.56 10.15
CA ILE A 128 2.27 -15.48 10.25
C ILE A 128 1.25 -15.58 9.13
N LYS A 129 0.02 -15.22 9.46
CA LYS A 129 -1.08 -15.12 8.52
C LYS A 129 -1.82 -13.82 8.77
N LEU A 130 -1.88 -13.02 7.72
CA LEU A 130 -2.62 -11.77 7.70
C LEU A 130 -3.78 -11.91 6.73
N ILE A 131 -4.96 -11.56 7.20
CA ILE A 131 -6.18 -11.56 6.40
C ILE A 131 -6.72 -10.14 6.40
N PHE A 132 -6.93 -9.58 5.22
CA PHE A 132 -7.53 -8.28 5.03
C PHE A 132 -8.87 -8.46 4.32
N THR A 133 -9.93 -7.93 4.92
CA THR A 133 -11.28 -7.91 4.35
C THR A 133 -11.68 -6.45 4.16
N PHE A 134 -12.12 -6.12 2.95
CA PHE A 134 -12.28 -4.73 2.54
C PHE A 134 -13.75 -4.33 2.42
N GLU A 135 -14.09 -3.12 2.86
CA GLU A 135 -15.25 -2.37 2.41
C GLU A 135 -14.80 -1.06 1.78
N LYS A 136 -15.73 -0.27 1.22
CA LYS A 136 -15.39 0.86 0.34
C LYS A 136 -14.34 1.81 0.93
N TYR A 137 -14.48 2.13 2.21
CA TYR A 137 -13.62 3.04 2.98
C TYR A 137 -13.21 2.45 4.34
N SER A 138 -13.29 1.13 4.50
CA SER A 138 -12.87 0.47 5.73
C SER A 138 -12.13 -0.81 5.41
N LEU A 139 -11.27 -1.21 6.33
CA LEU A 139 -10.48 -2.43 6.23
C LEU A 139 -10.51 -3.11 7.58
N PHE A 140 -11.08 -4.31 7.59
CA PHE A 140 -10.91 -5.24 8.69
C PHE A 140 -9.64 -6.07 8.45
N TYR A 141 -8.83 -6.26 9.48
CA TYR A 141 -7.71 -7.18 9.41
C TYR A 141 -7.66 -8.15 10.59
N LEU A 142 -7.16 -9.34 10.29
CA LEU A 142 -6.81 -10.39 11.24
C LEU A 142 -5.31 -10.67 11.12
N PHE A 143 -4.58 -10.55 12.21
CA PHE A 143 -3.19 -10.98 12.32
C PHE A 143 -3.11 -12.20 13.23
N GLU A 144 -2.80 -13.33 12.63
CA GLU A 144 -2.77 -14.65 13.24
C GLU A 144 -1.34 -15.19 13.25
N THR A 145 -0.91 -15.65 14.41
CA THR A 145 0.31 -16.44 14.63
C THR A 145 -0.08 -17.68 15.45
N LYS A 146 0.89 -18.46 15.94
CA LYS A 146 0.56 -19.60 16.81
C LYS A 146 -0.01 -19.16 18.16
N GLU A 147 0.50 -18.04 18.68
CA GLU A 147 0.19 -17.55 20.03
C GLU A 147 -0.68 -16.30 20.03
N ASN A 148 -0.73 -15.57 18.91
CA ASN A 148 -1.48 -14.33 18.76
C ASN A 148 -2.64 -14.43 17.78
N LEU A 149 -3.75 -13.79 18.16
CA LEU A 149 -4.82 -13.39 17.27
C LEU A 149 -5.17 -11.92 17.55
N VAL A 150 -4.84 -11.03 16.62
CA VAL A 150 -5.15 -9.59 16.72
C VAL A 150 -6.12 -9.21 15.63
N GLU A 151 -7.26 -8.65 16.02
CA GLU A 151 -8.31 -8.21 15.11
C GLU A 151 -8.48 -6.69 15.21
N ASN A 152 -8.70 -6.04 14.07
CA ASN A 152 -9.01 -4.62 14.08
C ASN A 152 -9.78 -4.18 12.84
N ASN A 153 -10.41 -3.02 12.95
CA ASN A 153 -11.08 -2.33 11.85
C ASN A 153 -10.56 -0.90 11.73
N VAL A 154 -10.27 -0.49 10.50
CA VAL A 154 -9.60 0.77 10.19
C VAL A 154 -10.39 1.51 9.13
N ASP A 155 -10.72 2.78 9.40
CA ASP A 155 -11.25 3.69 8.39
C ASP A 155 -10.11 4.11 7.45
N LEU A 156 -10.32 3.99 6.15
CA LEU A 156 -9.34 4.34 5.13
C LEU A 156 -9.56 5.76 4.61
N TYR A 157 -8.48 6.52 4.45
CA TYR A 157 -8.52 7.84 3.80
C TYR A 157 -8.78 7.74 2.30
N LEU A 158 -8.14 6.78 1.64
CA LEU A 158 -8.36 6.48 0.23
C LEU A 158 -9.23 5.23 0.08
N PRO A 159 -10.12 5.18 -0.92
CA PRO A 159 -10.96 4.01 -1.13
C PRO A 159 -10.17 2.82 -1.66
N ILE A 160 -10.60 1.62 -1.28
CA ILE A 160 -9.92 0.33 -1.57
C ILE A 160 -9.74 0.06 -3.06
N TYR A 161 -10.62 0.62 -3.89
CA TYR A 161 -10.69 0.31 -5.30
C TYR A 161 -9.57 0.98 -6.10
N LEU A 162 -8.81 1.88 -5.46
CA LEU A 162 -7.62 2.52 -6.01
C LEU A 162 -6.36 1.64 -5.90
N ILE A 163 -6.39 0.60 -5.05
CA ILE A 163 -5.23 -0.26 -4.85
C ILE A 163 -4.86 -0.96 -6.17
N ASN A 164 -3.62 -0.72 -6.62
CA ASN A 164 -3.06 -1.33 -7.83
C ASN A 164 -1.97 -2.36 -7.50
N TYR A 165 -1.28 -2.18 -6.37
CA TYR A 165 -0.18 -3.04 -5.97
C TYR A 165 -0.22 -3.36 -4.48
N ILE A 166 0.25 -4.55 -4.12
CA ILE A 166 0.48 -4.98 -2.75
C ILE A 166 1.98 -5.28 -2.63
N GLN A 167 2.65 -4.65 -1.67
CA GLN A 167 4.09 -4.78 -1.47
C GLN A 167 4.43 -5.14 -0.04
N VAL A 168 5.27 -6.16 0.12
CA VAL A 168 5.90 -6.53 1.39
C VAL A 168 7.35 -6.06 1.41
N ARG A 169 7.77 -5.40 2.48
CA ARG A 169 9.16 -4.99 2.74
C ARG A 169 9.59 -5.62 4.06
N ILE A 170 10.86 -5.97 4.13
CA ILE A 170 11.58 -6.43 5.32
C ILE A 170 12.89 -5.65 5.28
#